data_AF-A0A1W6YWA3-F1
#
_entry.id   AF-A0A1W6YWA3-F1
#
_cell.length_a   1.000
_cell.length_b   1.000
_cell.length_c   1.000
_cell.angle_alpha   90.00
_cell.angle_beta   90.00
_cell.angle_gamma   90.00
#
_symmetry.space_group_name_H-M   'P 1'
#
loop_
_entity.id
_entity.type
_entity.pdbx_description
1 polymer ?
#
loop_
_entity_poly.entity_id
_entity_poly.type
_entity_poly.pdbx_seq_one_letter_code
_entity_poly.pdbx_strand_id
1 'polypeptide(L)'
;MAQCNHPGASIASVALSHGVNANLVHKWIRLASRAPAGTAAFVPVVAPALPAPGRHIEIRLSRGPVQATVQWPVSEAGACVAWLREWLR
;
A
#
# COMPACT_ATOMS: atom_id res chain seq x y z
N MET A 1 -15.56 21.89 -7.88
CA MET A 1 -15.43 23.32 -7.51
C MET A 1 -15.72 24.29 -8.65
N ALA A 2 -15.41 23.96 -9.91
CA ALA A 2 -15.66 24.85 -11.06
C ALA A 2 -17.14 25.30 -11.22
N GLN A 3 -18.11 24.44 -10.93
CA GLN A 3 -19.54 24.77 -11.03
C GLN A 3 -20.00 25.85 -10.05
N CYS A 4 -19.42 25.94 -8.84
CA CYS A 4 -19.77 26.98 -7.87
C CYS A 4 -19.19 28.36 -8.23
N ASN A 5 -18.22 28.43 -9.15
CA ASN A 5 -17.55 29.67 -9.56
C ASN A 5 -18.19 30.31 -10.81
N HIS A 6 -19.25 29.72 -11.38
CA HIS A 6 -19.95 30.30 -12.51
C HIS A 6 -20.75 31.53 -12.07
N PRO A 7 -20.74 32.64 -12.84
CA PRO A 7 -21.58 33.80 -12.56
C PRO A 7 -23.06 33.39 -12.48
N GLY A 8 -23.73 33.68 -11.37
CA GLY A 8 -25.13 33.30 -11.13
C GLY A 8 -25.34 31.90 -10.55
N ALA A 9 -24.29 31.11 -10.31
CA ALA A 9 -24.42 29.82 -9.64
C ALA A 9 -24.75 29.98 -8.15
N SER A 10 -25.87 29.41 -7.72
CA SER A 10 -26.22 29.32 -6.30
C SER A 10 -25.60 28.06 -5.69
N ILE A 11 -24.87 28.20 -4.58
CA ILE A 11 -24.28 27.09 -3.82
C ILE A 11 -25.34 26.05 -3.45
N ALA A 12 -26.55 26.50 -3.09
CA ALA A 12 -27.65 25.60 -2.75
C ALA A 12 -28.14 24.80 -3.97
N SER A 13 -28.23 25.43 -5.14
CA SER A 13 -28.62 24.75 -6.39
C SER A 13 -27.59 23.69 -6.80
N VAL A 14 -26.30 24.02 -6.71
CA VAL A 14 -25.22 23.05 -6.97
C VAL A 14 -25.26 21.90 -5.96
N ALA A 15 -25.48 22.19 -4.68
CA ALA A 15 -25.56 21.17 -3.64
C ALA A 15 -26.73 20.20 -3.87
N LEU A 16 -27.91 20.72 -4.21
CA LEU A 16 -29.10 19.93 -4.55
C LEU A 16 -28.88 19.04 -5.77
N SER A 17 -28.23 19.57 -6.81
CA SER A 17 -27.95 18.83 -8.06
C SER A 17 -27.04 17.61 -7.83
N HIS A 18 -26.20 17.66 -6.80
CA HIS A 18 -25.27 16.60 -6.42
C HIS A 18 -25.72 15.81 -5.18
N GLY A 19 -26.91 16.09 -4.64
CA GLY A 19 -27.43 15.43 -3.44
C GLY A 19 -26.60 15.66 -2.16
N VAL A 20 -25.85 16.76 -2.09
CA VAL A 20 -24.97 17.10 -0.95
C VAL A 20 -25.54 18.27 -0.15
N ASN A 21 -25.17 18.39 1.13
CA ASN A 21 -25.62 19.49 1.98
C ASN A 21 -24.93 20.81 1.59
N ALA A 22 -25.69 21.89 1.39
CA ALA A 22 -25.16 23.21 1.02
C ALA A 22 -24.15 23.78 2.04
N ASN A 23 -24.29 23.44 3.33
CA ASN A 23 -23.34 23.82 4.37
C ASN A 23 -21.97 23.15 4.19
N LEU A 24 -21.94 21.91 3.68
CA LEU A 24 -20.69 21.21 3.37
C LEU A 24 -19.99 21.87 2.19
N VAL A 25 -20.74 22.19 1.14
CA VAL A 25 -20.20 22.89 -0.04
C VAL A 25 -19.62 24.25 0.35
N HIS A 26 -20.34 25.03 1.16
CA HIS A 26 -19.85 26.31 1.67
C HIS A 26 -18.59 26.15 2.55
N LYS A 27 -18.55 25.15 3.43
CA LYS A 27 -17.37 24.84 4.24
C LYS A 27 -16.15 24.50 3.37
N TRP A 28 -16.33 23.67 2.34
CA TRP A 28 -15.25 23.29 1.43
C TRP A 28 -14.72 24.44 0.60
N ILE A 29 -15.60 25.31 0.08
CA ILE A 29 -15.19 26.53 -0.63
C ILE A 29 -14.31 27.39 0.27
N ARG A 30 -14.73 27.64 1.53
CA ARG A 30 -13.92 28.43 2.48
C ARG A 30 -12.57 27.78 2.81
N LEU A 31 -12.53 26.46 2.92
CA LEU A 31 -11.27 25.73 3.16
C LEU A 31 -10.34 25.81 1.96
N ALA A 32 -10.88 25.68 0.74
CA ALA A 32 -10.12 25.80 -0.49
C ALA A 32 -9.59 27.22 -0.71
N SER A 33 -10.34 28.27 -0.34
CA SER A 33 -9.87 29.67 -0.40
C SER A 33 -8.82 30.00 0.67
N ARG A 34 -8.79 29.25 1.78
CA ARG A 34 -7.82 29.43 2.87
C ARG A 34 -6.58 28.55 2.76
N ALA A 35 -6.65 27.51 1.94
CA ALA A 35 -5.45 26.76 1.59
C ALA A 35 -4.50 27.75 0.91
N PRO A 36 -3.23 27.87 1.36
CA PRO A 36 -2.26 28.61 0.58
C PRO A 36 -2.29 28.04 -0.83
N ALA A 37 -2.11 28.89 -1.84
CA ALA A 37 -1.81 28.47 -3.20
C ALA A 37 -0.40 27.84 -3.23
N GLY A 38 -0.16 26.86 -2.36
CA GLY A 38 0.97 25.97 -2.39
C GLY A 38 0.77 25.16 -3.65
N THR A 39 1.72 25.32 -4.57
CA THR A 39 2.02 24.36 -5.62
C THR A 39 1.65 22.97 -5.15
N ALA A 40 0.92 22.21 -5.98
CA ALA A 40 0.64 20.80 -5.74
C ALA A 40 1.98 20.09 -5.45
N ALA A 41 2.32 19.99 -4.17
CA ALA A 41 3.58 19.44 -3.75
C ALA A 41 3.42 17.94 -3.94
N PHE A 42 4.29 17.36 -4.76
CA PHE A 42 4.41 15.91 -4.83
C PHE A 42 4.71 15.42 -3.42
N VAL A 43 3.71 14.81 -2.77
CA VAL A 43 3.91 14.14 -1.49
C VAL A 43 4.54 12.80 -1.84
N PRO A 44 5.79 12.53 -1.42
CA PRO A 44 6.39 11.23 -1.65
C PRO A 44 5.58 10.19 -0.87
N VAL A 45 4.89 9.32 -1.61
CA VAL A 45 4.26 8.14 -1.03
C VAL A 45 5.37 7.11 -0.85
N VAL A 46 5.67 6.78 0.41
CA VAL A 46 6.59 5.69 0.73
C VAL A 46 5.91 4.39 0.34
N ALA A 47 6.42 3.72 -0.68
CA ALA A 47 5.97 2.38 -1.03
C ALA A 47 6.26 1.43 0.16
N PRO A 48 5.38 0.45 0.44
CA PRO A 48 5.67 -0.54 1.45
C PRO A 48 7.01 -1.21 1.10
N ALA A 49 7.92 -1.22 2.08
CA ALA A 49 9.22 -1.86 1.91
C ALA A 49 9.00 -3.31 1.49
N LEU A 50 9.65 -3.73 0.39
CA LEU A 50 9.73 -5.14 0.04
C LEU A 50 10.22 -5.90 1.29
N PRO A 51 9.63 -7.06 1.63
CA PRO A 51 10.12 -7.85 2.75
C PRO A 51 11.62 -8.06 2.56
N ALA A 52 12.39 -7.69 3.59
CA ALA A 52 13.83 -7.86 3.62
C ALA A 52 14.20 -9.29 3.16
N PRO A 53 15.31 -9.47 2.41
CA PRO A 53 15.68 -10.78 1.88
C PRO A 53 15.56 -11.83 2.99
N GLY A 54 14.73 -12.82 2.66
CA GLY A 54 13.88 -13.55 3.59
C GLY A 54 14.64 -14.27 4.68
N ARG A 55 13.90 -14.64 5.74
CA ARG A 55 14.34 -15.69 6.66
C ARG A 55 14.58 -16.97 5.83
N HIS A 56 15.66 -17.67 6.11
CA HIS A 56 16.00 -18.94 5.47
C HIS A 56 15.90 -20.08 6.49
N ILE A 57 15.54 -21.26 6.02
CA ILE A 57 15.62 -22.53 6.73
C ILE A 57 16.99 -23.12 6.38
N GLU A 58 17.81 -23.41 7.39
CA GLU A 58 19.09 -24.09 7.24
C GLU A 58 18.98 -25.55 7.64
N ILE A 59 19.36 -26.45 6.74
CA ILE A 59 19.45 -27.88 7.02
C ILE A 59 20.89 -28.30 6.80
N ARG A 60 21.53 -28.81 7.87
CA ARG A 60 22.89 -29.33 7.80
C ARG A 60 22.85 -30.86 7.79
N LEU A 61 23.45 -31.43 6.76
CA LEU A 61 23.54 -32.87 6.55
C LEU A 61 24.99 -33.31 6.72
N SER A 62 25.21 -34.40 7.44
CA SER A 62 26.53 -35.01 7.57
C SER A 62 26.47 -36.50 7.24
N ARG A 63 27.38 -36.96 6.39
CA ARG A 63 27.58 -38.38 6.08
C ARG A 63 29.07 -38.70 6.12
N GLY A 64 29.51 -39.23 7.25
CA GLY A 64 30.94 -39.44 7.52
C GLY A 64 31.71 -38.12 7.42
N PRO A 65 32.78 -38.03 6.59
CA PRO A 65 33.55 -36.80 6.44
C PRO A 65 32.86 -35.73 5.57
N VAL A 66 31.76 -36.07 4.87
CA VAL A 66 31.06 -35.13 3.98
C VAL A 66 30.02 -34.34 4.76
N GLN A 67 30.08 -33.01 4.67
CA GLN A 67 29.05 -32.10 5.18
C GLN A 67 28.43 -31.31 4.03
N ALA A 68 27.11 -31.15 4.05
CA ALA A 68 26.37 -30.32 3.13
C ALA A 68 25.40 -29.41 3.92
N THR A 69 25.24 -28.18 3.45
CA THR A 69 24.28 -27.22 4.00
C THR A 69 23.31 -26.83 2.90
N VAL A 70 22.02 -27.03 3.15
CA VAL A 70 20.93 -26.64 2.26
C VAL A 70 20.24 -25.42 2.86
N GLN A 71 20.06 -24.39 2.06
CA GLN A 71 19.33 -23.17 2.44
C GLN A 71 18.06 -23.07 1.62
N TRP A 72 16.92 -22.91 2.30
CA TRP A 72 15.62 -22.75 1.66
C TRP A 72 14.97 -21.45 2.12
N PRO A 73 14.38 -20.62 1.24
CA PRO A 73 13.57 -19.50 1.69
C PRO A 73 12.36 -19.97 2.50
N VAL A 74 12.03 -19.27 3.59
CA VAL A 74 10.87 -19.60 4.44
C VAL A 74 9.54 -19.55 3.66
N SER A 75 9.46 -18.75 2.59
CA SER A 75 8.29 -18.70 1.70
C SER A 75 7.99 -20.05 1.01
N GLU A 76 8.99 -20.92 0.89
CA GLU A 76 8.87 -22.23 0.22
C GLU A 76 9.00 -23.40 1.22
N ALA A 77 8.64 -23.19 2.49
CA ALA A 77 8.74 -24.22 3.53
C ALA A 77 8.04 -25.55 3.17
N GLY A 78 6.96 -25.51 2.38
CA GLY A 78 6.28 -26.72 1.91
C GLY A 78 7.14 -27.59 0.99
N ALA A 79 7.89 -26.98 0.07
CA ALA A 79 8.81 -27.70 -0.81
C ALA A 79 9.98 -28.32 -0.03
N CYS A 80 10.47 -27.60 0.98
CA CYS A 80 11.48 -28.08 1.92
C CYS A 80 11.03 -29.36 2.65
N VAL A 81 9.80 -29.38 3.19
CA VAL A 81 9.24 -30.56 3.86
C VAL A 81 9.06 -31.73 2.90
N ALA A 82 8.60 -31.48 1.67
CA ALA A 82 8.43 -32.54 0.67
C ALA A 82 9.77 -33.20 0.32
N TRP A 83 10.81 -32.40 0.10
CA TRP A 83 12.16 -32.90 -0.16
C TRP A 83 12.72 -33.71 1.03
N LEU A 84 12.60 -33.20 2.27
CA LEU A 84 13.06 -33.91 3.46
C LEU A 84 12.37 -35.26 3.64
N ARG A 85 11.07 -35.35 3.37
CA ARG A 85 10.31 -36.60 3.51
C ARG A 85 10.75 -37.66 2.51
N GLU A 86 11.07 -37.26 1.28
CA GLU A 86 11.58 -38.18 0.28
C GLU A 86 12.98 -38.69 0.65
N TRP A 87 13.80 -37.82 1.23
CA TRP A 87 15.16 -38.17 1.65
C TRP A 87 15.24 -39.11 2.86
N LEU A 88 14.23 -39.08 3.72
CA LEU A 88 14.15 -39.90 4.95
C LEU A 88 13.43 -41.24 4.75
N ARG A 89 12.96 -41.55 3.54
CA ARG A 89 12.44 -42.88 3.19
C ARG A 89 13.57 -43.82 2.81
#